data_AF-A0A3B6PRR4-F1
#
_entry.id   AF-A0A3B6PRR4-F1
#
_cell.length_a   1.000
_cell.length_b   1.000
_cell.length_c   1.000
_cell.angle_alpha   90.00
_cell.angle_beta   90.00
_cell.angle_gamma   90.00
#
_symmetry.space_group_name_H-M   'P 1'
#
loop_
_entity.id
_entity.type
_entity.pdbx_description
1 polymer ?
#
loop_
_entity_poly.entity_id
_entity_poly.type
_entity_poly.pdbx_seq_one_letter_code
_entity_poly.pdbx_strand_id
1 'polypeptide(L)'
;MKNYIREHIYIVQAPWGDMLQVWREQPTVDGDAGSENIKETSKIFVYKIDMAAKKLVEINGLHGHVLFLGHSQTQCLSVGEYSQLKANCVYFTDDVRFISLYQNSKRDVGVLNLENDTREEIVPQIYCSWPNPTWITPSLRMMHSGLM
;
A
#
# COMPACT_ATOMS: atom_id res chain seq x y z
N MET A 1 19.26 -4.00 17.91
CA MET A 1 18.68 -5.04 17.05
C MET A 1 17.17 -4.83 17.12
N LYS A 2 16.57 -4.25 16.06
CA LYS A 2 15.13 -3.96 16.07
C LYS A 2 14.39 -5.24 15.68
N ASN A 3 13.57 -5.75 16.59
CA ASN A 3 12.84 -7.00 16.42
C ASN A 3 11.62 -6.78 15.51
N TYR A 4 11.78 -6.97 14.20
CA TYR A 4 10.67 -6.89 13.25
C TYR A 4 10.40 -8.30 12.68
N ILE A 5 9.29 -8.93 13.06
CA ILE A 5 8.97 -10.33 12.67
C ILE A 5 7.94 -10.40 11.52
N ARG A 6 7.49 -9.28 10.95
CA ARG A 6 6.79 -9.28 9.65
C ARG A 6 7.15 -8.05 8.83
N GLU A 7 8.20 -8.16 8.02
CA GLU A 7 8.50 -7.18 6.99
C GLU A 7 7.60 -7.47 5.78
N HIS A 8 6.62 -6.59 5.54
CA HIS A 8 5.82 -6.63 4.33
C HIS A 8 6.58 -5.88 3.24
N ILE A 9 7.25 -6.65 2.38
CA ILE A 9 8.10 -6.15 1.30
C ILE A 9 7.36 -6.31 -0.03
N TYR A 10 7.24 -5.22 -0.76
CA TYR A 10 6.66 -5.18 -2.10
C TYR A 10 7.71 -4.73 -3.11
N ILE A 11 7.62 -5.23 -4.33
CA ILE A 11 8.46 -4.80 -5.45
C ILE A 11 7.55 -4.29 -6.55
N VAL A 12 7.88 -3.14 -7.13
CA VAL A 12 7.08 -2.51 -8.18
C VAL A 12 7.99 -1.81 -9.19
N GLN A 13 7.67 -1.97 -10.46
CA GLN A 13 8.30 -1.19 -11.52
C GLN A 13 7.58 0.16 -11.63
N ALA A 14 8.33 1.25 -11.50
CA ALA A 14 7.80 2.59 -11.64
C ALA A 14 7.66 2.98 -13.13
N PRO A 15 6.68 3.84 -13.49
CA PRO A 15 6.50 4.28 -14.88
C PRO A 15 7.71 5.00 -15.48
N TRP A 16 8.58 5.59 -14.64
CA TRP A 16 9.82 6.24 -15.09
C TRP A 16 11.01 5.26 -15.26
N GLY A 17 10.79 3.95 -15.12
CA GLY A 17 11.76 2.91 -15.42
C GLY A 17 12.55 2.37 -14.23
N ASP A 18 12.48 3.02 -13.06
CA ASP A 18 13.13 2.49 -11.85
C ASP A 18 12.38 1.28 -11.28
N MET A 19 13.12 0.35 -10.69
CA MET A 19 12.55 -0.72 -9.87
C MET A 19 12.60 -0.30 -8.41
N LEU A 20 11.45 -0.36 -7.73
CA LEU A 20 11.29 0.08 -6.35
C LEU A 20 11.01 -1.10 -5.42
N GLN A 21 11.57 -1.05 -4.23
CA GLN A 21 11.23 -1.92 -3.11
C GLN A 21 10.54 -1.08 -2.03
N VAL A 22 9.37 -1.52 -1.59
CA VAL A 22 8.56 -0.81 -0.58
C VAL A 22 8.49 -1.66 0.67
N TRP A 23 8.90 -1.08 1.79
CA TRP A 23 8.94 -1.74 3.09
C TRP A 23 7.85 -1.14 3.95
N ARG A 24 6.91 -1.97 4.39
CA ARG A 24 5.81 -1.58 5.26
C ARG A 24 6.07 -2.07 6.68
N GLU A 25 6.20 -1.13 7.60
CA GLU A 25 6.41 -1.38 9.03
C GLU A 25 5.08 -1.42 9.76
N GLN A 26 4.89 -2.47 10.56
CA GLN A 26 3.79 -2.60 11.50
C GLN A 26 4.39 -2.93 12.88
N PRO A 27 3.98 -2.24 13.97
CA PRO A 27 4.57 -2.45 15.28
C PRO A 27 4.26 -3.85 15.82
N THR A 28 5.21 -4.40 16.57
CA THR A 28 4.99 -5.61 17.37
C THR A 28 4.27 -5.20 18.65
N VAL A 29 3.06 -5.70 18.87
CA VAL A 29 2.41 -5.59 20.17
C VAL A 29 2.84 -6.82 20.99
N ASP A 30 3.58 -6.58 22.07
CA ASP A 30 3.84 -7.61 23.10
C ASP A 30 2.53 -7.84 23.86
N GLY A 31 1.69 -8.73 23.34
CA GLY A 31 0.39 -9.06 23.93
C GLY A 31 0.16 -10.56 23.94
N ASP A 32 -0.50 -11.04 24.99
CA ASP A 32 -0.89 -12.44 25.16
C ASP A 32 -1.56 -12.98 23.89
N ALA A 33 -1.29 -14.25 23.60
CA ALA A 33 -1.63 -15.00 22.38
C ALA A 33 -3.15 -15.14 22.05
N GLY A 34 -4.00 -14.28 22.60
CA GLY A 34 -5.45 -14.25 22.37
C GLY A 34 -6.06 -12.86 22.13
N SER A 35 -5.27 -11.79 22.01
CA SER A 35 -5.82 -10.46 21.62
C SER A 35 -5.69 -10.25 20.11
N GLU A 36 -6.82 -9.93 19.45
CA GLU A 36 -6.88 -9.49 18.05
C GLU A 36 -6.22 -8.09 17.89
N ASN A 37 -4.92 -7.99 18.16
CA ASN A 37 -4.17 -6.75 17.98
C ASN A 37 -3.94 -6.55 16.48
N ILE A 38 -4.79 -5.76 15.87
CA ILE A 38 -4.62 -5.31 14.49
C ILE A 38 -3.36 -4.47 14.43
N LYS A 39 -2.38 -4.96 13.68
CA LYS A 39 -1.11 -4.26 13.51
C LYS A 39 -1.30 -3.17 12.47
N GLU A 40 -1.43 -1.92 12.91
CA GLU A 40 -1.57 -0.79 12.00
C GLU A 40 -0.24 -0.43 11.36
N THR A 41 -0.27 0.02 10.11
CA THR A 41 0.93 0.51 9.44
C THR A 41 1.42 1.77 10.11
N SER A 42 2.63 1.72 10.67
CA SER A 42 3.27 2.85 11.33
C SER A 42 4.13 3.66 10.38
N LYS A 43 4.82 3.00 9.45
CA LYS A 43 5.72 3.66 8.50
C LYS A 43 5.86 2.87 7.21
N ILE A 44 6.11 3.59 6.12
CA ILE A 44 6.46 3.00 4.83
C ILE A 44 7.76 3.63 4.36
N PHE A 45 8.71 2.79 3.98
CA PHE A 45 9.96 3.20 3.37
C PHE A 45 9.96 2.77 1.91
N VAL A 46 10.41 3.65 1.03
CA VAL A 46 10.53 3.37 -0.40
C VAL A 46 12.00 3.42 -0.77
N TYR A 47 12.47 2.37 -1.44
CA TYR A 47 13.85 2.25 -1.89
C TYR A 47 13.88 2.08 -3.40
N LYS A 48 14.76 2.83 -4.07
CA LYS A 48 15.20 2.53 -5.42
C LYS A 48 16.22 1.39 -5.38
N ILE A 49 16.02 0.39 -6.25
CA ILE A 49 16.98 -0.69 -6.45
C ILE A 49 18.02 -0.25 -7.49
N ASP A 50 19.22 0.09 -7.03
CA ASP A 50 20.35 0.40 -7.90
C ASP A 50 21.08 -0.89 -8.26
N MET A 51 20.76 -1.44 -9.44
CA MET A 51 21.31 -2.70 -9.93
C MET A 51 22.82 -2.61 -10.23
N ALA A 52 23.31 -1.44 -10.62
CA ALA A 52 24.72 -1.25 -10.96
C ALA A 52 25.58 -1.21 -9.69
N ALA A 53 25.15 -0.44 -8.69
CA ALA A 53 25.84 -0.34 -7.41
C ALA A 53 25.45 -1.45 -6.42
N LYS A 54 24.50 -2.33 -6.78
CA LYS A 54 23.99 -3.44 -5.95
C LYS A 54 23.54 -2.98 -4.56
N LYS A 55 22.80 -1.87 -4.51
CA LYS A 55 22.36 -1.22 -3.26
C LYS A 55 20.91 -0.77 -3.32
N LEU A 56 20.31 -0.60 -2.14
CA LEU A 56 19.04 0.09 -1.96
C LEU A 56 19.32 1.55 -1.61
N VAL A 57 18.65 2.47 -2.30
CA VAL A 57 18.74 3.91 -2.03
C VAL A 57 17.36 4.39 -1.60
N GLU A 58 17.23 4.86 -0.36
CA GLU A 58 15.96 5.39 0.15
C GLU A 58 15.55 6.63 -0.64
N ILE A 59 14.27 6.71 -0.99
CA ILE A 59 13.66 7.83 -1.70
C ILE A 59 12.40 8.27 -0.95
N ASN A 60 12.19 9.58 -0.87
CA ASN A 60 11.00 10.19 -0.23
C ASN A 60 10.06 10.84 -1.27
N GLY A 61 10.29 10.58 -2.56
CA GLY A 61 9.60 11.22 -3.66
C GLY A 61 9.23 10.22 -4.76
N LEU A 62 7.97 10.23 -5.18
CA LEU A 62 7.45 9.39 -6.26
C LEU A 62 7.28 10.14 -7.60
N HIS A 63 7.96 11.27 -7.80
CA HIS A 63 7.95 12.01 -9.08
C HIS A 63 6.54 12.33 -9.62
N GLY A 64 5.60 12.73 -8.77
CA GLY A 64 4.20 12.97 -9.19
C GLY A 64 3.37 11.70 -9.37
N HIS A 65 3.78 10.58 -8.77
CA HIS A 65 3.06 9.32 -8.78
C HIS A 65 2.56 8.95 -7.39
N VAL A 66 1.81 7.86 -7.35
CA VAL A 66 1.20 7.26 -6.16
C VAL A 66 1.44 5.75 -6.20
N LEU A 67 1.62 5.14 -5.02
CA LEU A 67 1.75 3.70 -4.87
C LEU A 67 0.46 3.09 -4.32
N PHE A 68 0.05 1.95 -4.87
CA PHE A 68 -0.98 1.09 -4.33
C PHE A 68 -0.34 -0.20 -3.82
N LEU A 69 -0.53 -0.52 -2.54
CA LEU A 69 -0.05 -1.74 -1.90
C LEU A 69 -1.26 -2.59 -1.46
N GLY A 70 -1.30 -3.85 -1.88
CA GLY A 70 -2.32 -4.77 -1.42
C GLY A 70 -1.96 -6.21 -1.74
N HIS A 71 -2.75 -7.15 -1.22
CA HIS A 71 -2.48 -8.59 -1.37
C HIS A 71 -2.41 -9.06 -2.83
N SER A 72 -3.26 -8.50 -3.70
CA SER A 72 -3.35 -8.97 -5.10
C SER A 72 -2.28 -8.35 -6.00
N GLN A 73 -2.09 -7.03 -5.93
CA GLN A 73 -1.17 -6.32 -6.81
C GLN A 73 -0.63 -5.07 -6.14
N THR A 74 0.65 -4.81 -6.42
CA THR A 74 1.29 -3.53 -6.17
C THR A 74 1.40 -2.76 -7.49
N GLN A 75 0.99 -1.49 -7.49
CA GLN A 75 1.06 -0.64 -8.68
C GLN A 75 1.62 0.74 -8.36
N CYS A 76 2.23 1.38 -9.36
CA CYS A 76 2.67 2.77 -9.31
C CYS A 76 2.01 3.52 -10.47
N LEU A 77 1.21 4.53 -10.16
CA LEU A 77 0.36 5.23 -11.14
C LEU A 77 0.65 6.73 -11.13
N SER A 78 0.50 7.39 -12.28
CA SER A 78 0.63 8.84 -12.36
C SER A 78 -0.61 9.53 -11.82
N VAL A 79 -0.46 10.56 -10.99
CA VAL A 79 -1.62 11.37 -10.56
C VAL A 79 -2.17 12.26 -11.68
N GLY A 80 -1.41 12.45 -12.76
CA GLY A 80 -1.88 13.19 -13.93
C GLY A 80 -3.07 12.53 -14.62
N GLU A 81 -3.13 11.20 -14.59
CA GLU A 81 -4.25 10.40 -15.13
C GLU A 81 -5.41 10.30 -14.13
N TYR A 82 -5.13 10.52 -12.84
CA TYR A 82 -6.08 10.33 -11.74
C TYR A 82 -6.00 11.50 -10.75
N SER A 83 -6.61 12.63 -11.12
CA SER A 83 -6.55 13.88 -10.34
C SER A 83 -7.15 13.80 -8.92
N GLN A 84 -7.89 12.74 -8.61
CA GLN A 84 -8.43 12.46 -7.28
C GLN A 84 -7.38 11.86 -6.32
N LEU A 85 -6.25 11.39 -6.83
CA LEU A 85 -5.19 10.77 -6.04
C LEU A 85 -4.21 11.82 -5.54
N LYS A 86 -3.73 11.62 -4.30
CA LYS A 86 -2.70 12.46 -3.70
C LYS A 86 -1.32 12.01 -4.18
N ALA A 87 -0.56 12.95 -4.74
CA ALA A 87 0.82 12.68 -5.14
C ALA A 87 1.68 12.32 -3.92
N ASN A 88 2.75 11.56 -4.16
CA ASN A 88 3.72 11.20 -3.12
C ASN A 88 3.10 10.46 -1.92
N CYS A 89 2.00 9.77 -2.15
CA CYS A 89 1.28 8.99 -1.16
C CYS A 89 1.31 7.50 -1.50
N VAL A 90 1.09 6.68 -0.48
CA VAL A 90 0.96 5.23 -0.56
C VAL A 90 -0.41 4.84 -0.05
N TYR A 91 -1.23 4.26 -0.91
CA TYR A 91 -2.54 3.71 -0.60
C TYR A 91 -2.35 2.23 -0.31
N PHE A 92 -2.74 1.77 0.86
CA PHE A 92 -2.48 0.40 1.28
C PHE A 92 -3.73 -0.27 1.86
N THR A 93 -3.86 -1.58 1.62
CA THR A 93 -4.80 -2.47 2.30
C THR A 93 -4.02 -3.49 3.10
N ASP A 94 -4.61 -4.07 4.14
CA ASP A 94 -3.99 -5.22 4.77
C ASP A 94 -3.91 -6.40 3.79
N ASP A 95 -2.93 -7.26 4.04
CA ASP A 95 -2.65 -8.48 3.28
C ASP A 95 -2.84 -9.72 4.16
N VAL A 96 -3.79 -9.64 5.09
CA VAL A 96 -4.09 -10.72 6.03
C VAL A 96 -4.64 -11.93 5.28
N ARG A 97 -3.89 -13.04 5.33
CA ARG A 97 -4.39 -14.35 4.90
C ARG A 97 -5.60 -14.74 5.74
N PHE A 98 -6.64 -15.27 5.10
CA PHE A 98 -7.92 -15.68 5.72
C PHE A 98 -8.80 -14.52 6.22
N ILE A 99 -8.77 -13.39 5.54
CA ILE A 99 -9.71 -12.28 5.73
C ILE A 99 -11.19 -12.70 5.88
N SER A 100 -11.63 -13.78 5.20
CA SER A 100 -13.00 -14.31 5.31
C SER A 100 -13.36 -14.86 6.69
N LEU A 101 -12.37 -15.16 7.53
CA LEU A 101 -12.55 -15.64 8.91
C LEU A 101 -12.65 -14.49 9.92
N TYR A 102 -12.27 -13.27 9.53
CA TYR A 102 -12.17 -12.09 10.41
C TYR A 102 -13.03 -10.92 9.88
N GLN A 103 -14.29 -11.21 9.54
CA GLN A 103 -15.16 -10.29 8.79
C GLN A 103 -15.47 -8.98 9.52
N ASN A 104 -15.42 -9.00 10.86
CA ASN A 104 -15.75 -7.86 11.73
C ASN A 104 -14.52 -7.24 12.40
N SER A 105 -13.31 -7.71 12.09
CA SER A 105 -12.09 -7.13 12.66
C SER A 105 -11.75 -5.83 11.94
N LYS A 106 -11.27 -4.83 12.69
CA LYS A 106 -10.77 -3.58 12.11
C LYS A 106 -9.60 -3.87 11.15
N ARG A 107 -9.49 -3.08 10.10
CA ARG A 107 -8.64 -3.38 8.94
C ARG A 107 -7.54 -2.34 8.81
N ASP A 108 -6.34 -2.79 8.47
CA ASP A 108 -5.21 -1.88 8.26
C ASP A 108 -5.20 -1.37 6.81
N VAL A 109 -6.14 -0.47 6.53
CA VAL A 109 -6.36 0.18 5.24
C VAL A 109 -6.20 1.69 5.42
N GLY A 110 -5.48 2.36 4.52
CA GLY A 110 -5.29 3.81 4.62
C GLY A 110 -4.43 4.41 3.52
N VAL A 111 -4.24 5.73 3.61
CA VAL A 111 -3.25 6.49 2.85
C VAL A 111 -2.14 6.93 3.78
N LEU A 112 -0.89 6.79 3.36
CA LEU A 112 0.27 7.35 4.04
C LEU A 112 0.99 8.33 3.12
N ASN A 113 1.21 9.56 3.60
CA ASN A 113 1.99 10.57 2.88
C ASN A 113 3.48 10.39 3.22
N LEU A 114 4.33 10.24 2.19
CA LEU A 114 5.76 9.99 2.35
C LEU A 114 6.57 11.22 2.80
N GLU A 115 6.01 12.43 2.73
CA GLU A 115 6.71 13.67 3.10
C GLU A 115 6.72 13.91 4.60
N ASN A 116 5.62 13.55 5.27
CA ASN A 116 5.37 13.91 6.66
C ASN A 116 4.90 12.71 7.53
N ASP A 117 4.91 11.51 6.96
CA ASP A 117 4.46 10.26 7.58
C ASP A 117 3.00 10.31 8.10
N THR A 118 2.16 11.24 7.61
CA THR A 118 0.76 11.32 8.06
C THR A 118 -0.08 10.19 7.46
N ARG A 119 -0.81 9.49 8.33
CA ARG A 119 -1.77 8.45 7.95
C ARG A 119 -3.20 9.00 7.95
N GLU A 120 -3.94 8.69 6.90
CA GLU A 120 -5.36 9.01 6.75
C GLU A 120 -6.19 7.75 6.50
N GLU A 121 -7.43 7.74 7.00
CA GLU A 121 -8.41 6.71 6.68
C GLU A 121 -9.05 7.01 5.31
N ILE A 122 -9.09 6.02 4.41
CA ILE A 122 -9.66 6.18 3.05
C ILE A 122 -11.18 6.09 3.08
N VAL A 123 -11.71 5.14 3.84
CA VAL A 123 -13.14 4.91 4.05
C VAL A 123 -13.36 4.47 5.49
N PRO A 124 -14.52 4.78 6.09
CA PRO A 124 -14.84 4.32 7.44
C PRO A 124 -14.70 2.79 7.56
N GLN A 125 -14.15 2.32 8.68
CA GLN A 125 -13.91 0.88 8.95
C GLN A 125 -15.09 -0.05 8.66
N ILE A 126 -16.34 0.41 8.83
CA ILE A 126 -17.54 -0.38 8.51
C ILE A 126 -17.60 -0.84 7.04
N TYR A 127 -16.99 -0.07 6.14
CA TYR A 127 -16.89 -0.37 4.70
C TYR A 127 -15.64 -1.17 4.32
N CYS A 128 -14.71 -1.38 5.25
CA CYS A 128 -13.53 -2.20 5.05
C CYS A 128 -13.78 -3.69 5.35
N SER A 129 -14.99 -4.08 5.76
CA SER A 129 -15.36 -5.47 6.06
C SER A 129 -15.23 -6.38 4.82
N TRP A 130 -15.41 -7.69 5.00
CA TRP A 130 -15.34 -8.63 3.88
C TRP A 130 -16.48 -8.40 2.86
N PRO A 131 -16.22 -8.44 1.54
CA PRO A 131 -14.95 -8.70 0.86
C PRO A 131 -14.03 -7.48 0.83
N ASN A 132 -12.73 -7.71 0.62
CA ASN A 132 -11.75 -6.62 0.56
C ASN A 132 -12.20 -5.47 -0.35
N PRO A 133 -12.11 -4.20 0.10
CA PRO A 133 -12.42 -3.07 -0.75
C PRO A 133 -11.51 -3.11 -1.98
N THR A 134 -12.12 -3.02 -3.16
CA THR A 134 -11.40 -3.02 -4.43
C THR A 134 -10.98 -1.59 -4.75
N TRP A 135 -9.69 -1.38 -5.07
CA TRP A 135 -9.13 -0.04 -5.35
C TRP A 135 -9.76 0.67 -6.54
N ILE A 136 -10.25 -0.10 -7.51
CA ILE A 136 -10.74 0.40 -8.78
C ILE A 136 -12.15 -0.14 -8.99
N THR A 137 -13.11 0.75 -9.16
CA THR A 137 -14.43 0.37 -9.66
C THR A 137 -14.38 0.47 -11.19
N PRO A 138 -14.55 -0.65 -11.93
CA PRO A 138 -14.57 -0.59 -13.39
C PRO A 138 -15.74 0.28 -13.85
N SER A 139 -15.46 1.29 -14.67
CA SER A 139 -16.51 2.08 -15.32
C SER A 139 -16.88 1.43 -16.66
N LEU A 140 -18.16 1.11 -16.86
CA LEU A 140 -18.65 0.51 -18.11
C LEU A 140 -18.49 1.43 -19.33
N ARG A 141 -18.22 2.72 -19.11
CA ARG A 141 -18.09 3.73 -20.19
C ARG A 141 -16.79 3.59 -21.00
N MET A 142 -15.75 2.95 -20.44
CA MET A 142 -14.44 2.83 -21.11
C MET A 142 -14.27 1.55 -21.94
N MET A 143 -15.24 0.64 -21.97
CA MET A 143 -15.13 -0.62 -22.72
C MET A 143 -15.33 -0.46 -24.25
N HIS A 144 -15.57 0.75 -24.75
CA HIS A 144 -15.87 1.01 -26.17
C HIS A 144 -14.69 1.46 -27.04
N SER A 145 -13.45 1.57 -26.54
CA SER A 145 -12.31 2.06 -27.35
C SER A 145 -11.33 0.99 -27.82
N GLY A 146 -11.66 -0.30 -27.72
CA GLY A 146 -10.77 -1.41 -28.09
C GLY A 146 -11.15 -2.19 -29.35
N LEU A 147 -12.17 -1.76 -30.09
CA LEU A 147 -12.62 -2.40 -31.33
C LEU A 147 -12.71 -1.35 -32.44
N MET A 148 -11.56 -1.02 -33.04
CA MET A 148 -11.50 -0.59 -34.43
C MET A 148 -10.17 -1.01 -35.05
#